data_AF-A0A6I6MPE0-F1
#
_entry.id   AF-A0A6I6MPE0-F1
#
_cell.length_a   1.000
_cell.length_b   1.000
_cell.length_c   1.000
_cell.angle_alpha   90.00
_cell.angle_beta   90.00
_cell.angle_gamma   90.00
#
_symmetry.space_group_name_H-M   'P 1'
#
loop_
_entity.id
_entity.type
_entity.pdbx_description
1 polymer ?
#
loop_
_entity_poly.entity_id
_entity_poly.type
_entity_poly.pdbx_seq_one_letter_code
_entity_poly.pdbx_strand_id
1 'polypeptide(L)'
;MPDANTTIEIYKLLVEDVREARRARRELSNVFMTLNIAGMSALGFLASSEGLPNPLLFSLCAFALALTCVIWRTSNSYYTVLLGAKYKNIYKMEDALGVHPIRDEWESITGKRRAMRWFSLEQAMPVLFIIGYAVFFAVQIGGENIDALWATTQDGFADILRRIGVN
;
A
#
# COMPACT_ATOMS: atom_id res chain seq x y z
N MET A 1 37.83 11.99 -16.94
CA MET A 1 36.64 11.11 -16.97
C MET A 1 37.06 9.77 -16.40
N PRO A 2 36.22 9.08 -15.62
CA PRO A 2 36.49 7.71 -15.20
C PRO A 2 36.73 6.84 -16.45
N ASP A 3 37.58 5.84 -16.35
CA ASP A 3 37.74 4.86 -17.42
C ASP A 3 36.46 4.01 -17.56
N ALA A 4 36.34 3.28 -18.67
CA ALA A 4 35.13 2.53 -19.00
C ALA A 4 34.77 1.48 -17.92
N ASN A 5 35.77 0.83 -17.32
CA ASN A 5 35.55 -0.16 -16.27
C ASN A 5 34.95 0.48 -15.01
N THR A 6 35.51 1.60 -14.54
CA THR A 6 34.97 2.34 -13.39
C THR A 6 33.54 2.81 -13.65
N THR A 7 33.24 3.26 -14.87
CA THR A 7 31.89 3.71 -15.26
C THR A 7 30.87 2.56 -15.17
N ILE A 8 31.24 1.37 -15.66
CA ILE A 8 30.40 0.17 -15.58
C ILE A 8 30.23 -0.29 -14.12
N GLU A 9 31.27 -0.19 -13.29
CA GLU A 9 31.21 -0.56 -11.88
C GLU A 9 30.25 0.35 -11.10
N ILE A 10 30.36 1.68 -11.29
CA ILE A 10 29.41 2.63 -10.69
C ILE A 10 27.98 2.33 -11.15
N TYR A 11 27.78 2.02 -12.43
CA TYR A 11 26.46 1.66 -12.94
C TYR A 11 25.89 0.41 -12.23
N LYS A 12 26.71 -0.65 -12.06
CA LYS A 12 26.31 -1.84 -11.31
C LYS A 12 25.93 -1.53 -9.86
N LEU A 13 26.74 -0.73 -9.18
CA LEU A 13 26.47 -0.30 -7.79
C LEU A 13 25.14 0.48 -7.67
N LEU A 14 24.84 1.37 -8.62
CA LEU A 14 23.57 2.09 -8.65
C LEU A 14 22.37 1.15 -8.86
N VAL A 15 22.50 0.15 -9.72
CA VAL A 15 21.46 -0.87 -9.95
C VAL A 15 21.27 -1.73 -8.70
N GLU A 16 22.34 -2.12 -8.02
CA GLU A 16 22.29 -2.88 -6.77
C GLU A 16 21.59 -2.09 -5.66
N ASP A 17 21.94 -0.82 -5.47
CA ASP A 17 21.31 0.09 -4.51
C ASP A 17 19.80 0.26 -4.78
N VAL A 18 19.38 0.31 -6.04
CA VAL A 18 17.94 0.28 -6.40
C VAL A 18 17.28 -1.04 -6.04
N ARG A 19 17.95 -2.18 -6.27
CA ARG A 19 17.41 -3.51 -5.91
C ARG A 19 17.26 -3.64 -4.40
N GLU A 20 18.23 -3.14 -3.63
CA GLU A 20 18.17 -3.12 -2.17
C GLU A 20 17.03 -2.22 -1.67
N ALA A 21 16.88 -1.01 -2.21
CA ALA A 21 15.77 -0.12 -1.87
C ALA A 21 14.40 -0.75 -2.17
N ARG A 22 14.26 -1.48 -3.29
CA ARG A 22 13.04 -2.24 -3.61
C ARG A 22 12.81 -3.39 -2.62
N ARG A 23 13.87 -4.09 -2.21
CA ARG A 23 13.78 -5.17 -1.21
C ARG A 23 13.31 -4.63 0.14
N ALA A 24 13.89 -3.52 0.60
CA ALA A 24 13.50 -2.86 1.84
C ALA A 24 12.03 -2.42 1.83
N ARG A 25 11.54 -1.85 0.70
CA ARG A 25 10.11 -1.51 0.53
C ARG A 25 9.20 -2.74 0.67
N ARG A 26 9.58 -3.87 0.05
CA ARG A 26 8.80 -5.12 0.11
C ARG A 26 8.79 -5.71 1.51
N GLU A 27 9.93 -5.66 2.20
CA GLU A 27 10.07 -6.11 3.58
C GLU A 27 9.18 -5.28 4.52
N LEU A 28 9.23 -3.96 4.43
CA LEU A 28 8.33 -3.07 5.18
C LEU A 28 6.86 -3.38 4.91
N SER A 29 6.48 -3.58 3.64
CA SER A 29 5.11 -3.94 3.29
C SER A 29 4.67 -5.27 3.92
N ASN A 30 5.56 -6.27 3.97
CA ASN A 30 5.29 -7.54 4.64
C ASN A 30 5.13 -7.40 6.16
N VAL A 31 5.91 -6.51 6.78
CA VAL A 31 5.80 -6.20 8.22
C VAL A 31 4.44 -5.57 8.52
N PHE A 32 4.04 -4.53 7.75
CA PHE A 32 2.73 -3.90 7.92
C PHE A 32 1.58 -4.87 7.66
N MET A 33 1.70 -5.73 6.65
CA MET A 33 0.72 -6.79 6.38
C MET A 33 0.54 -7.72 7.57
N THR A 34 1.65 -8.25 8.10
CA THR A 34 1.63 -9.16 9.25
C THR A 34 1.03 -8.48 10.48
N LEU A 35 1.44 -7.23 10.74
CA LEU A 35 0.94 -6.44 11.87
C LEU A 35 -0.58 -6.20 11.77
N ASN A 36 -1.08 -5.84 10.58
CA ASN A 36 -2.50 -5.57 10.38
C ASN A 36 -3.35 -6.85 10.42
N ILE A 37 -2.85 -7.97 9.90
CA ILE A 37 -3.53 -9.27 10.03
C ILE A 37 -3.61 -9.68 11.51
N ALA A 38 -2.50 -9.59 12.24
CA ALA A 38 -2.47 -9.89 13.68
C ALA A 38 -3.40 -8.96 14.48
N GLY A 39 -3.39 -7.67 14.15
CA GLY A 39 -4.26 -6.66 14.74
C GLY A 39 -5.74 -6.93 14.48
N MET A 40 -6.10 -7.33 13.25
CA MET A 40 -7.46 -7.71 12.89
C MET A 40 -7.93 -8.94 13.66
N SER A 41 -7.07 -9.96 13.83
CA SER A 41 -7.37 -11.12 14.68
C SER A 41 -7.59 -10.72 16.15
N ALA A 42 -6.76 -9.82 16.68
CA ALA A 42 -6.91 -9.31 18.04
C ALA A 42 -8.22 -8.53 18.22
N LEU A 43 -8.57 -7.64 17.28
CA LEU A 43 -9.85 -6.93 17.29
C LEU A 43 -11.04 -7.89 17.19
N GLY A 44 -10.95 -8.92 16.35
CA GLY A 44 -11.97 -9.97 16.24
C GLY A 44 -12.18 -10.72 17.55
N PHE A 45 -11.10 -11.04 18.27
CA PHE A 45 -11.18 -11.64 19.61
C PHE A 45 -11.81 -10.68 20.63
N LEU A 46 -11.40 -9.40 20.65
CA LEU A 46 -11.98 -8.40 21.56
C LEU A 46 -13.48 -8.15 21.31
N ALA A 47 -13.93 -8.28 20.06
CA ALA A 47 -15.35 -8.14 19.70
C ALA A 47 -16.16 -9.43 19.94
N SER A 48 -15.51 -10.56 20.22
CA SER A 48 -16.20 -11.83 20.47
C SER A 48 -16.86 -11.88 21.85
N SER A 49 -17.83 -12.78 22.03
CA SER A 49 -18.50 -12.99 23.32
C SER A 49 -17.59 -13.48 24.45
N GLU A 50 -16.44 -14.06 24.10
CA GLU A 50 -15.41 -14.51 25.05
C GLU A 50 -14.33 -13.43 25.31
N GLY A 51 -14.41 -12.30 24.60
CA GLY A 51 -13.47 -11.18 24.70
C GLY A 51 -13.65 -10.35 25.97
N LEU A 52 -12.67 -9.48 26.23
CA LEU A 52 -12.75 -8.49 27.31
C LEU A 52 -13.73 -7.38 26.91
N PRO A 53 -14.84 -7.14 27.66
CA PRO A 53 -15.83 -6.12 27.35
C PRO A 53 -15.31 -4.73 27.74
N ASN A 54 -14.29 -4.23 27.04
CA ASN A 54 -13.72 -2.91 27.26
C ASN A 54 -13.74 -2.09 25.94
N PRO A 55 -14.78 -1.27 25.72
CA PRO A 55 -14.92 -0.48 24.49
C PRO A 55 -13.79 0.56 24.32
N LEU A 56 -13.18 1.01 25.42
CA LEU A 56 -12.02 1.89 25.37
C LEU A 56 -10.78 1.17 24.81
N LEU A 57 -10.51 -0.06 25.25
CA LEU A 57 -9.38 -0.84 24.73
C LEU A 57 -9.56 -1.19 23.24
N PHE A 58 -10.80 -1.53 22.84
CA PHE A 58 -11.13 -1.80 21.44
C PHE A 58 -10.91 -0.56 20.56
N SER A 59 -11.45 0.60 20.97
CA SER A 59 -11.29 1.85 20.21
C SER A 59 -9.83 2.30 20.11
N LEU A 60 -9.06 2.18 21.19
CA LEU A 60 -7.62 2.47 21.17
C LEU A 60 -6.84 1.54 20.24
N CYS A 61 -7.14 0.23 20.25
CA CYS A 61 -6.52 -0.73 19.34
C CYS A 61 -6.87 -0.44 17.87
N ALA A 62 -8.15 -0.19 17.57
CA ALA A 62 -8.60 0.14 16.22
C ALA A 62 -7.96 1.45 15.72
N PHE A 63 -7.86 2.46 16.58
CA PHE A 63 -7.18 3.71 16.27
C PHE A 63 -5.69 3.52 16.02
N ALA A 64 -5.00 2.75 16.87
CA ALA A 64 -3.59 2.44 16.69
C ALA A 64 -3.34 1.70 15.36
N LEU A 65 -4.17 0.73 15.00
CA LEU A 65 -4.06 0.00 13.74
C LEU A 65 -4.34 0.89 12.53
N ALA A 66 -5.34 1.78 12.61
CA ALA A 66 -5.58 2.79 11.58
C ALA A 66 -4.37 3.71 11.39
N LEU A 67 -3.73 4.14 12.49
CA LEU A 67 -2.49 4.93 12.43
C LEU A 67 -1.37 4.16 11.72
N THR A 68 -1.23 2.85 11.96
CA THR A 68 -0.23 2.03 11.24
C THR A 68 -0.47 1.99 9.73
N CYS A 69 -1.74 2.02 9.29
CA CYS A 69 -2.08 2.10 7.86
C CYS A 69 -1.68 3.45 7.25
N VAL A 70 -1.83 4.55 8.01
CA VAL A 70 -1.35 5.87 7.58
C VAL A 70 0.18 5.87 7.44
N ILE A 71 0.89 5.32 8.43
CA ILE A 71 2.36 5.19 8.39
C ILE A 71 2.81 4.32 7.22
N TRP A 72 2.08 3.24 6.93
CA TRP A 72 2.38 2.40 5.77
C TRP A 72 2.23 3.19 4.46
N ARG A 73 1.15 3.98 4.32
CA ARG A 73 0.94 4.82 3.14
C ARG A 73 2.03 5.86 2.95
N THR A 74 2.45 6.54 4.02
CA THR A 74 3.53 7.54 3.94
C THR A 74 4.87 6.87 3.61
N SER A 75 5.15 5.71 4.18
CA SER A 75 6.34 4.90 3.86
C SER A 75 6.37 4.51 2.37
N ASN A 76 5.25 4.01 1.82
CA ASN A 76 5.16 3.67 0.39
C ASN A 76 5.37 4.89 -0.51
N SER A 77 4.86 6.07 -0.10
CA SER A 77 5.08 7.32 -0.82
C SER A 77 6.57 7.70 -0.81
N TYR A 78 7.23 7.63 0.35
CA TYR A 78 8.66 7.90 0.48
C TYR A 78 9.50 7.01 -0.45
N TYR A 79 9.28 5.70 -0.45
CA TYR A 79 10.02 4.79 -1.34
C TYR A 79 9.74 5.04 -2.81
N THR A 80 8.54 5.51 -3.17
CA THR A 80 8.22 5.86 -4.56
C THR A 80 9.05 7.05 -5.03
N VAL A 81 9.18 8.09 -4.20
CA VAL A 81 10.01 9.26 -4.49
C VAL A 81 11.50 8.88 -4.51
N LEU A 82 11.96 8.10 -3.53
CA LEU A 82 13.34 7.64 -3.43
C LEU A 82 13.76 6.83 -4.66
N LEU A 83 12.94 5.85 -5.07
CA LEU A 83 13.21 5.03 -6.25
C LEU A 83 13.23 5.90 -7.52
N GLY A 84 12.30 6.85 -7.64
CA GLY A 84 12.29 7.81 -8.76
C GLY A 84 13.60 8.61 -8.86
N ALA A 85 14.14 9.07 -7.73
CA ALA A 85 15.42 9.78 -7.69
C ALA A 85 16.60 8.87 -8.07
N LYS A 86 16.64 7.63 -7.57
CA LYS A 86 17.71 6.67 -7.92
C LYS A 86 17.66 6.28 -9.41
N TYR A 87 16.48 6.02 -9.97
CA TYR A 87 16.31 5.75 -11.40
C TYR A 87 16.75 6.93 -12.27
N LYS A 88 16.48 8.17 -11.84
CA LYS A 88 16.97 9.36 -12.55
C LYS A 88 18.50 9.40 -12.64
N ASN A 89 19.21 8.94 -11.61
CA ASN A 89 20.67 8.86 -11.65
C ASN A 89 21.16 7.74 -12.58
N ILE A 90 20.49 6.59 -12.57
CA ILE A 90 20.76 5.49 -13.51
C ILE A 90 20.58 5.96 -14.96
N TYR A 91 19.48 6.66 -15.28
CA TYR A 91 19.22 7.14 -16.64
C TYR A 91 20.28 8.13 -17.14
N LYS A 92 20.78 9.01 -16.27
CA LYS A 92 21.92 9.88 -16.61
C LYS A 92 23.19 9.08 -16.92
N MET A 93 23.39 7.96 -16.23
CA MET A 93 24.51 7.06 -16.47
C MET A 93 24.34 6.30 -17.81
N GLU A 94 23.12 5.84 -18.10
CA GLU A 94 22.75 5.22 -19.38
C GLU A 94 22.95 6.19 -20.55
N ASP A 95 22.59 7.47 -20.40
CA ASP A 95 22.87 8.55 -21.36
C ASP A 95 24.37 8.73 -21.64
N ALA A 96 25.21 8.64 -20.60
CA ALA A 96 26.66 8.72 -20.77
C ALA A 96 27.25 7.46 -21.43
N LEU A 97 26.63 6.29 -21.25
CA LEU A 97 27.05 5.02 -21.83
C LEU A 97 26.55 4.82 -23.27
N GLY A 98 25.52 5.57 -23.69
CA GLY A 98 24.89 5.45 -25.00
C GLY A 98 24.02 4.19 -25.16
N VAL A 99 23.67 3.53 -24.05
CA VAL A 99 22.80 2.34 -24.01
C VAL A 99 21.78 2.48 -22.88
N HIS A 100 20.54 2.07 -23.12
CA HIS A 100 19.39 2.40 -22.26
C HIS A 100 18.55 1.20 -21.79
N PRO A 101 19.17 0.09 -21.35
CA PRO A 101 18.44 -1.15 -21.09
C PRO A 101 17.29 -0.99 -20.09
N ILE A 102 17.47 -0.24 -18.99
CA ILE A 102 16.45 -0.09 -17.95
C ILE A 102 15.37 0.91 -18.38
N ARG A 103 15.75 1.99 -19.07
CA ARG A 103 14.79 2.96 -19.59
C ARG A 103 13.90 2.35 -20.67
N ASP A 104 14.49 1.63 -21.62
CA ASP A 104 13.76 0.99 -22.72
C ASP A 104 12.80 -0.09 -22.19
N GLU A 105 13.24 -0.88 -21.18
CA GLU A 105 12.37 -1.82 -20.48
C GLU A 105 11.17 -1.09 -19.85
N TRP A 106 11.41 0.00 -19.12
CA TRP A 106 10.36 0.76 -18.45
C TRP A 106 9.34 1.36 -19.43
N GLU A 107 9.81 1.91 -20.56
CA GLU A 107 8.95 2.46 -21.60
C GLU A 107 8.06 1.38 -22.23
N SER A 108 8.61 0.18 -22.46
CA SER A 108 7.88 -0.96 -23.02
C SER A 108 6.71 -1.43 -22.12
N ILE A 109 6.83 -1.27 -20.81
CA ILE A 109 5.83 -1.69 -19.82
C ILE A 109 4.78 -0.59 -19.58
N THR A 110 5.22 0.67 -19.49
CA THR A 110 4.38 1.79 -19.04
C THR A 110 3.24 2.10 -20.02
N GLY A 111 3.47 1.92 -21.33
CA GLY A 111 2.44 2.11 -22.36
C GLY A 111 1.26 1.13 -22.26
N LYS A 112 1.48 -0.08 -21.76
CA LYS A 112 0.46 -1.16 -21.74
C LYS A 112 -0.28 -1.30 -20.42
N ARG A 113 0.28 -0.85 -19.29
CA ARG A 113 -0.24 -1.16 -17.94
C ARG A 113 -0.48 0.05 -17.03
N ARG A 114 -0.66 1.26 -17.59
CA ARG A 114 -0.89 2.48 -16.80
C ARG A 114 -2.09 2.39 -15.84
N ALA A 115 -3.17 1.71 -16.25
CA ALA A 115 -4.37 1.52 -15.43
C ALA A 115 -4.14 0.53 -14.25
N MET A 116 -3.36 -0.54 -14.46
CA MET A 116 -3.00 -1.49 -13.38
C MET A 116 -2.14 -0.86 -12.29
N ARG A 117 -1.52 0.30 -12.54
CA ARG A 117 -0.70 1.02 -11.56
C ARG A 117 -1.52 1.45 -10.33
N TRP A 118 -2.80 1.77 -10.51
CA TRP A 118 -3.72 2.16 -9.43
C TRP A 118 -4.21 0.98 -8.60
N PHE A 119 -4.36 -0.20 -9.21
CA PHE A 119 -4.67 -1.46 -8.52
C PHE A 119 -3.42 -2.23 -8.09
N SER A 120 -2.29 -1.53 -7.94
CA SER A 120 -1.14 -2.13 -7.27
C SER A 120 -1.58 -2.52 -5.86
N LEU A 121 -1.46 -3.81 -5.53
CA LEU A 121 -1.75 -4.35 -4.19
C LEU A 121 -1.15 -3.45 -3.08
N GLU A 122 0.05 -2.92 -3.28
CA GLU A 122 0.70 -2.05 -2.30
C GLU A 122 -0.02 -0.72 -2.02
N GLN A 123 -0.82 -0.20 -2.96
CA GLN A 123 -1.62 1.02 -2.76
C GLN A 123 -3.03 0.71 -2.26
N ALA A 124 -3.62 -0.42 -2.67
CA ALA A 124 -4.96 -0.81 -2.27
C ALA A 124 -5.03 -1.37 -0.84
N MET A 125 -4.02 -2.12 -0.41
CA MET A 125 -4.05 -2.85 0.87
C MET A 125 -4.22 -1.97 2.11
N PRO A 126 -3.51 -0.83 2.28
CA PRO A 126 -3.72 0.03 3.44
C PRO A 126 -5.16 0.58 3.52
N VAL A 127 -5.77 0.87 2.37
CA VAL A 127 -7.15 1.37 2.30
C VAL A 127 -8.14 0.26 2.69
N LEU A 128 -7.92 -0.97 2.24
CA LEU A 128 -8.74 -2.12 2.61
C LEU A 128 -8.72 -2.37 4.13
N PHE A 129 -7.56 -2.27 4.78
CA PHE A 129 -7.48 -2.40 6.24
C PHE A 129 -8.19 -1.25 6.96
N ILE A 130 -8.04 0.00 6.52
CA ILE A 130 -8.77 1.14 7.10
C ILE A 130 -10.27 0.93 7.00
N ILE A 131 -10.78 0.48 5.84
CA ILE A 131 -12.20 0.15 5.68
C ILE A 131 -12.60 -0.97 6.64
N GLY A 132 -11.80 -2.02 6.75
CA GLY A 132 -12.02 -3.11 7.70
C GLY A 132 -12.15 -2.60 9.14
N TYR A 133 -11.22 -1.78 9.61
CA TYR A 133 -11.26 -1.20 10.96
C TYR A 133 -12.45 -0.26 11.16
N ALA A 134 -12.83 0.52 10.14
CA ALA A 134 -14.02 1.35 10.18
C ALA A 134 -15.30 0.51 10.34
N VAL A 135 -15.40 -0.63 9.63
CA VAL A 135 -16.51 -1.57 9.77
C VAL A 135 -16.54 -2.18 11.18
N PHE A 136 -15.39 -2.66 11.69
CA PHE A 136 -15.28 -3.17 13.06
C PHE A 136 -15.74 -2.14 14.10
N PHE A 137 -15.33 -0.89 13.94
CA PHE A 137 -15.73 0.22 14.81
C PHE A 137 -17.22 0.54 14.70
N ALA A 138 -17.76 0.58 13.48
CA ALA A 138 -19.18 0.82 13.23
C ALA A 138 -20.07 -0.29 13.79
N VAL A 139 -19.66 -1.57 13.68
CA VAL A 139 -20.38 -2.70 14.27
C VAL A 139 -20.34 -2.65 15.80
N GLN A 140 -19.20 -2.32 16.39
CA GLN A 140 -19.07 -2.25 17.85
C GLN A 140 -19.90 -1.11 18.46
N ILE A 141 -19.94 0.06 17.81
CA ILE A 141 -20.78 1.20 18.25
C ILE A 141 -22.24 0.96 17.89
N GLY A 142 -22.48 0.38 16.72
CA GLY A 142 -23.78 0.12 16.13
C GLY A 142 -24.37 -1.22 16.53
N GLY A 143 -23.89 -1.89 17.58
CA GLY A 143 -24.44 -3.15 18.08
C GLY A 143 -25.95 -3.11 18.37
N GLU A 144 -26.56 -1.92 18.50
CA GLU A 144 -28.02 -1.74 18.57
C GLU A 144 -28.72 -1.46 17.21
N ASN A 145 -28.00 -1.25 16.11
CA ASN A 145 -28.53 -0.82 14.80
C ASN A 145 -27.82 -1.46 13.58
N ILE A 146 -27.32 -2.70 13.71
CA ILE A 146 -26.61 -3.41 12.62
C ILE A 146 -27.48 -3.55 11.36
N ASP A 147 -28.80 -3.73 11.53
CA ASP A 147 -29.75 -3.84 10.41
C ASP A 147 -29.85 -2.56 9.57
N ALA A 148 -29.74 -1.38 10.21
CA ALA A 148 -29.82 -0.09 9.54
C ALA A 148 -28.53 0.22 8.75
N LEU A 149 -27.37 -0.20 9.25
CA LEU A 149 -26.08 -0.02 8.59
C LEU A 149 -25.95 -0.91 7.34
N TRP A 150 -26.46 -2.14 7.41
CA TRP A 150 -26.48 -3.07 6.27
C TRP A 150 -27.36 -2.54 5.13
N ALA A 151 -28.55 -2.02 5.46
CA ALA A 151 -29.45 -1.38 4.49
C ALA A 151 -28.81 -0.14 3.82
N THR A 152 -28.21 0.76 4.60
CA THR A 152 -27.57 1.97 4.05
C THR A 152 -26.34 1.67 3.19
N THR A 153 -25.60 0.60 3.50
CA THR A 153 -24.44 0.20 2.69
C THR A 153 -24.87 -0.42 1.36
N GLN A 154 -25.92 -1.24 1.35
CA GLN A 154 -26.51 -1.77 0.11
C GLN A 154 -27.08 -0.65 -0.77
N ASP A 155 -27.80 0.31 -0.16
CA ASP A 155 -28.39 1.44 -0.89
C ASP A 155 -27.33 2.36 -1.48
N GLY A 156 -26.24 2.64 -0.74
CA GLY A 156 -25.12 3.42 -1.24
C GLY A 156 -24.39 2.75 -2.41
N PHE A 157 -24.21 1.42 -2.35
CA PHE A 157 -23.57 0.67 -3.42
C PHE A 157 -24.46 0.57 -4.67
N ALA A 158 -25.77 0.37 -4.48
CA ALA A 158 -26.75 0.38 -5.55
C ALA A 158 -26.89 1.77 -6.22
N ASP A 159 -26.82 2.86 -5.45
CA ASP A 159 -26.89 4.22 -5.99
C ASP A 159 -25.63 4.58 -6.78
N ILE A 160 -24.45 4.09 -6.36
CA ILE A 160 -23.20 4.24 -7.13
C ILE A 160 -23.27 3.44 -8.44
N LEU A 161 -23.81 2.21 -8.42
CA LEU A 161 -24.00 1.40 -9.64
C LEU A 161 -24.99 2.05 -10.61
N ARG A 162 -26.10 2.61 -10.11
CA ARG A 162 -27.06 3.38 -10.91
C ARG A 162 -26.45 4.65 -11.51
N ARG A 163 -25.62 5.37 -10.74
CA ARG A 163 -24.90 6.56 -11.22
C ARG A 163 -23.82 6.24 -12.27
N ILE A 164 -23.32 5.01 -12.29
CA ILE A 164 -22.36 4.51 -13.29
C ILE A 164 -23.08 3.88 -14.52
N GLY A 165 -24.41 3.85 -14.52
CA GLY A 165 -25.20 3.48 -15.71
C GLY A 165 -25.20 1.99 -16.04
N VAL A 166 -24.87 1.13 -15.06
CA VAL A 166 -25.02 -0.32 -15.19
C VAL A 166 -26.31 -0.70 -14.47
N ASN A 167 -27.37 -0.92 -15.25
CA ASN A 167 -28.59 -1.58 -14.77
C ASN A 167 -28.34 -3.07 -14.53
#